data_AF-A0A177P4Q5-F1
#
_entry.id   AF-A0A177P4Q5-F1
#
_cell.length_a   1.000
_cell.length_b   1.000
_cell.length_c   1.000
_cell.angle_alpha   90.00
_cell.angle_beta   90.00
_cell.angle_gamma   90.00
#
_symmetry.space_group_name_H-M   'P 1'
#
loop_
_entity.id
_entity.type
_entity.pdbx_description
1 polymer ?
#
loop_
_entity_poly.entity_id
_entity_poly.type
_entity_poly.pdbx_seq_one_letter_code
_entity_poly.pdbx_strand_id
1 'polypeptide(L)' 'MLYSVMILVCSLQVSPSDCRPETAIDVVRGPRVASQAQCGLLGQATIARTTLAPREGEEYLKIVCRRGEA' A
#
# COMPACT_ATOMS: atom_id res chain seq x y z
N MET A 1 12.52 11.05 -11.52
CA MET A 1 11.51 9.97 -11.49
C MET A 1 11.00 9.84 -10.08
N LEU A 2 9.68 9.73 -9.90
CA LEU A 2 9.04 9.66 -8.59
C LEU A 2 8.33 8.31 -8.40
N TYR A 3 8.16 7.91 -7.14
CA TYR A 3 7.38 6.74 -6.75
C TYR A 3 6.14 7.19 -6.00
N SER A 4 5.00 6.58 -6.29
CA SER A 4 3.77 6.79 -5.52
C SER A 4 3.64 5.71 -4.46
N VAL A 5 3.41 6.12 -3.21
CA VAL A 5 3.07 5.22 -2.11
C VAL A 5 1.61 4.81 -2.25
N MET A 6 1.33 3.51 -2.29
CA MET A 6 -0.02 2.96 -2.22
C MET A 6 -0.07 1.93 -1.11
N ILE A 7 -1.10 1.98 -0.27
CA ILE A 7 -1.38 0.95 0.73
C ILE A 7 -2.69 0.29 0.31
N LEU A 8 -2.63 -1.01 0.07
CA LEU A 8 -3.78 -1.82 -0.33
C LEU A 8 -4.31 -2.55 0.90
N VAL A 9 -5.62 -2.50 1.10
CA VAL A 9 -6.34 -3.40 2.02
C VAL A 9 -6.78 -4.60 1.19
N CYS A 10 -6.29 -5.78 1.54
CA CYS A 10 -6.48 -7.00 0.77
C CYS A 10 -7.27 -8.02 1.59
N SER A 11 -8.16 -8.79 0.95
CA SER A 11 -8.77 -9.96 1.59
C SER A 11 -7.72 -11.07 1.76
N LEU A 12 -7.73 -11.76 2.90
CA LEU A 12 -6.93 -12.97 3.14
C LEU A 12 -7.28 -14.13 2.21
N GLN A 13 -8.42 -14.08 1.51
CA GLN A 13 -8.77 -15.05 0.47
C GLN A 13 -8.03 -14.80 -0.86
N VAL A 14 -7.33 -13.68 -0.99
CA VAL A 14 -6.57 -13.29 -2.19
C VAL A 14 -5.07 -13.38 -1.92
N SER A 15 -4.35 -14.07 -2.80
CA SER A 15 -2.89 -14.21 -2.68
C SER A 15 -2.20 -12.84 -2.71
N PRO A 16 -1.05 -12.66 -2.03
CA PRO A 16 -0.31 -11.40 -2.07
C PRO A 16 0.07 -10.94 -3.48
N SER A 17 0.31 -11.84 -4.42
CA SER A 17 0.58 -11.49 -5.83
C SER A 17 -0.65 -10.96 -6.56
N ASP A 18 -1.84 -11.48 -6.23
CA ASP A 18 -3.10 -11.15 -6.90
C ASP A 18 -3.79 -9.92 -6.30
N CYS A 19 -3.45 -9.52 -5.08
CA CYS A 19 -3.90 -8.23 -4.53
C CYS A 19 -3.13 -7.07 -5.19
N ARG A 20 -3.79 -6.48 -6.20
CA ARG A 20 -3.34 -5.33 -6.99
C ARG A 20 -4.29 -4.16 -6.72
N PRO A 21 -3.96 -2.92 -7.12
CA PRO A 21 -4.83 -1.78 -6.90
C PRO A 21 -6.27 -1.96 -7.41
N GLU A 22 -6.46 -2.76 -8.47
CA GLU A 22 -7.75 -3.02 -9.09
C GLU A 22 -8.56 -4.13 -8.40
N THR A 23 -7.91 -4.93 -7.54
CA THR A 23 -8.52 -6.09 -6.85
C THR A 23 -8.48 -5.96 -5.33
N ALA A 24 -7.88 -4.89 -4.81
CA ALA A 24 -7.89 -4.56 -3.39
C ALA A 24 -9.30 -4.16 -2.95
N ILE A 25 -9.62 -4.42 -1.67
CA ILE A 25 -10.86 -3.97 -1.04
C ILE A 25 -10.87 -2.44 -0.97
N ASP A 26 -9.73 -1.86 -0.60
CA ASP A 26 -9.53 -0.41 -0.54
C ASP A 26 -8.07 -0.03 -0.87
N VAL A 27 -7.87 1.22 -1.29
CA VAL A 27 -6.59 1.77 -1.73
C VAL A 27 -6.35 3.15 -1.11
N VAL A 28 -5.40 3.21 -0.19
CA VAL A 28 -4.91 4.48 0.36
C VAL A 28 -3.75 4.99 -0.50
N ARG A 29 -3.87 6.23 -0.98
CA ARG A 29 -2.82 6.88 -1.77
C ARG A 29 -2.03 7.84 -0.89
N GLY A 30 -0.73 7.61 -0.80
CA GLY A 30 0.21 8.46 -0.10
C GLY A 30 0.92 9.46 -1.02
N PRO A 31 1.88 10.21 -0.46
CA PRO A 31 2.65 11.19 -1.23
C PRO A 31 3.59 10.52 -2.24
N ARG A 32 4.05 11.32 -3.20
CA ARG A 32 5.11 10.93 -4.14
C ARG A 32 6.49 11.12 -3.49
N VAL A 33 7.40 10.18 -3.72
CA VAL A 33 8.74 10.15 -3.10
C VAL A 33 9.82 9.89 -4.13
N ALA A 34 11.08 10.23 -3.78
CA ALA A 34 12.19 10.21 -4.73
C ALA A 34 12.79 8.81 -4.98
N SER A 35 12.53 7.83 -4.11
CA SER A 35 13.10 6.49 -4.23
C SER A 35 12.15 5.38 -3.75
N GLN A 36 12.39 4.16 -4.22
CA GLN A 36 11.63 2.98 -3.80
C GLN A 36 11.81 2.69 -2.30
N ALA A 37 13.01 2.87 -1.76
CA ALA A 37 13.28 2.70 -0.33
C ALA A 37 12.46 3.69 0.51
N GLN A 38 12.43 4.96 0.10
CA GLN A 38 11.61 5.98 0.77
C GLN A 38 10.12 5.64 0.69
N CYS A 39 9.66 5.06 -0.42
CA CYS A 39 8.27 4.65 -0.59
C CYS A 39 7.87 3.57 0.42
N GLY A 40 8.68 2.52 0.57
CA GLY A 40 8.43 1.47 1.55
C GLY A 40 8.39 2.00 2.98
N LEU A 41 9.40 2.78 3.38
CA LEU A 41 9.49 3.36 4.72
C LEU A 41 8.33 4.31 5.02
N LEU A 42 7.97 5.17 4.09
CA LEU A 42 6.89 6.14 4.28
C LEU A 42 5.52 5.46 4.28
N GLY A 43 5.33 4.39 3.50
CA GLY A 43 4.12 3.56 3.58
C GLY A 43 3.96 2.95 4.97
N GLN A 44 5.02 2.38 5.55
CA GLN A 44 4.99 1.84 6.92
C GLN A 44 4.70 2.94 7.95
N ALA A 45 5.37 4.09 7.82
CA ALA A 45 5.12 5.25 8.69
C ALA A 45 3.69 5.79 8.57
N THR A 46 3.07 5.65 7.40
CA THR A 46 1.67 6.05 7.17
C THR A 46 0.73 5.11 7.91
N ILE A 47 0.91 3.78 7.77
CA ILE A 47 0.13 2.78 8.52
C ILE A 47 0.20 3.09 10.01
N ALA A 48 1.41 3.25 10.55
CA ALA A 48 1.63 3.51 11.98
C ALA A 48 0.99 4.80 12.53
N ARG A 49 0.73 5.80 11.68
CA ARG A 49 0.13 7.09 12.08
C ARG A 49 -1.37 7.16 11.85
N THR A 50 -1.98 6.09 11.35
CA THR A 50 -3.40 6.06 11.00
C THR A 50 -4.13 5.00 11.79
N THR A 51 -5.46 5.05 11.77
CA THR A 51 -6.32 3.98 12.26
C THR A 51 -6.53 2.88 11.20
N LEU A 52 -5.72 2.86 10.14
CA LEU A 52 -5.79 1.85 9.10
C LEU A 52 -5.35 0.51 9.68
N ALA A 53 -6.33 -0.28 10.10
CA ALA A 53 -6.15 -1.61 10.61
C ALA A 53 -6.99 -2.58 9.76
N PRO A 54 -6.38 -3.65 9.23
CA PRO A 54 -7.14 -4.69 8.56
C PRO A 54 -8.06 -5.37 9.57
N ARG A 55 -9.24 -5.82 9.12
CA ARG A 55 -10.10 -6.68 9.93
C ARG A 55 -9.37 -7.96 10.30
N GLU A 56 -9.31 -8.24 11.60
CA GLU A 56 -8.63 -9.42 12.14
C GLU A 56 -9.20 -10.70 11.54
N GLY A 57 -8.34 -11.56 11.01
CA GLY A 57 -8.75 -12.84 10.40
C GLY A 57 -9.41 -12.72 9.02
N GLU A 58 -9.60 -11.52 8.48
CA GLU A 58 -10.23 -11.31 7.15
C GLU A 58 -9.31 -10.59 6.15
N GLU A 59 -8.43 -9.71 6.63
CA GLU A 59 -7.70 -8.78 5.77
C GLU A 59 -6.20 -8.70 6.10
N TYR A 60 -5.42 -8.18 5.15
CA TYR A 60 -4.03 -7.78 5.35
C TYR A 60 -3.72 -6.48 4.61
N LEU A 61 -2.66 -5.79 5.05
CA LEU A 61 -2.16 -4.59 4.39
C LEU A 61 -0.98 -4.93 3.48
N LYS A 62 -0.94 -4.32 2.30
CA LYS A 62 0.18 -4.43 1.36
C LYS A 62 0.62 -3.05 0.89
N ILE A 63 1.90 -2.75 1.04
CA ILE A 63 2.50 -1.54 0.47
C ILE A 63 2.94 -1.82 -0.97
N VAL A 64 2.53 -0.97 -1.90
CA VAL A 64 2.94 -1.00 -3.30
C VAL A 64 3.60 0.32 -3.67
N CYS A 65 4.80 0.23 -4.23
CA CYS A 65 5.57 1.37 -4.72
C CYS A 65 5.51 1.43 -6.24
N ARG A 66 4.56 2.21 -6.76
CA ARG A 66 4.38 2.36 -8.21
C ARG A 66 5.32 3.45 -8.71
N ARG A 67 6.16 3.10 -9.69
CA ARG A 67 6.96 4.08 -10.43
C ARG A 67 6.02 4.90 -11.32
N GLY A 68 6.09 6.22 -11.21
CA GLY A 68 5.38 7.14 -12.10
C GLY A 68 6.36 8.04 -12.83
N GLU A 69 5.93 8.59 -13.97
CA GLU A 69 6.60 9.73 -14.57
C GLU A 69 6.41 10.98 -13.67
N ALA A 70 7.39 11.88 -13.68
CA ALA A 70 7.45 13.01 -12.74
C ALA A 70 6.34 14.02 -13.02
#